data_AF-A0ABD0WXD9-F1
#
_entry.id   AF-A0ABD0WXD9-F1
#
_cell.length_a   1.000
_cell.length_b   1.000
_cell.length_c   1.000
_cell.angle_alpha   90.00
_cell.angle_beta   90.00
_cell.angle_gamma   90.00
#
_symmetry.space_group_name_H-M   'P 1'
#
loop_
_entity.id
_entity.type
_entity.pdbx_description
1 polymer ?
#
loop_
_entity_poly.entity_id
_entity_poly.type
_entity_poly.pdbx_seq_one_letter_code
_entity_poly.pdbx_strand_id
1 'polypeptide(L)'
;MATTGSATLLLCVVFLCSYQVTQGQTLSDCCLTVSEKLIPKHLVIHYQSQIRSQGCNMDAMIFITRKGRKLCAPIDTAWVSELVKHVDHFTKKCKESSFKGKPCTILKSMLF
;
A
#
# COMPACT_ATOMS: atom_id res chain seq x y z
N MET A 1 43.02 0.85 41.49
CA MET A 1 41.62 0.42 41.30
C MET A 1 41.06 1.24 40.15
N ALA A 2 41.18 0.76 38.93
CA ALA A 2 40.64 1.45 37.75
C ALA A 2 39.42 0.64 37.30
N THR A 3 38.28 1.31 37.28
CA THR A 3 36.93 0.82 37.02
C THR A 3 36.77 0.32 35.59
N THR A 4 37.45 -0.77 35.23
CA THR A 4 37.34 -1.39 33.90
C THR A 4 36.02 -2.15 33.72
N GLY A 5 35.34 -2.53 34.81
CA GLY A 5 34.05 -3.23 34.76
C GLY A 5 32.90 -2.40 34.19
N SER A 6 32.92 -1.06 34.36
CA SER A 6 31.85 -0.18 33.87
C SER A 6 31.89 0.00 32.35
N ALA A 7 33.10 0.18 31.79
CA ALA A 7 33.30 0.39 30.35
C ALA A 7 32.94 -0.86 29.54
N THR A 8 33.27 -2.06 30.04
CA THR A 8 32.95 -3.32 29.36
C THR A 8 31.46 -3.63 29.39
N LEU A 9 30.76 -3.32 30.49
CA LEU A 9 29.31 -3.44 30.57
C LEU A 9 28.61 -2.50 29.59
N LEU A 10 29.06 -1.25 29.49
CA LEU A 10 28.51 -0.28 28.54
C LEU A 10 28.68 -0.72 27.08
N LEU A 11 29.85 -1.27 26.72
CA LEU A 11 30.10 -1.80 25.37
C LEU A 11 29.20 -3.00 25.05
N CYS A 12 28.99 -3.91 26.00
CA CYS A 12 28.09 -5.06 25.82
C CYS A 12 26.62 -4.64 25.63
N VAL A 13 26.14 -3.62 26.36
CA VAL A 13 24.77 -3.11 26.21
C VAL A 13 24.56 -2.47 24.84
N VAL A 14 25.54 -1.69 24.34
CA VAL A 14 25.46 -1.10 22.99
C VAL A 14 25.43 -2.17 21.90
N PHE A 15 26.18 -3.26 22.04
CA PHE A 15 26.16 -4.39 21.10
C PHE A 15 24.82 -5.14 21.12
N LEU A 16 24.22 -5.36 22.29
CA LEU A 16 22.90 -5.99 22.41
C LEU A 16 21.77 -5.09 21.92
N CYS A 17 21.86 -3.78 22.10
CA CYS A 17 20.89 -2.80 21.59
C CYS A 17 20.96 -2.63 20.07
N SER A 18 22.12 -2.83 19.45
CA SER A 18 22.27 -2.77 17.98
C SER A 18 21.83 -4.06 17.29
N TYR A 19 21.71 -5.17 18.02
CA TYR A 19 21.05 -6.40 17.53
C TYR A 19 19.53 -6.32 17.55
N GLN A 20 18.95 -5.39 18.30
CA GLN A 20 17.57 -4.94 18.11
C GLN A 20 17.55 -3.93 16.96
N VAL A 21 18.10 -4.31 15.80
CA VAL A 21 17.56 -3.77 14.55
C VAL A 21 16.11 -4.21 14.58
N THR A 22 15.25 -3.29 14.97
CA THR A 22 13.83 -3.39 14.70
C THR A 22 13.80 -3.68 13.22
N GLN A 23 13.48 -4.93 12.85
CA GLN A 23 12.94 -5.19 11.54
C GLN A 23 11.77 -4.22 11.51
N GLY A 24 11.98 -3.07 10.86
CA GLY A 24 10.89 -2.29 10.33
C GLY A 24 10.23 -3.28 9.40
N GLN A 25 9.30 -4.07 9.97
CA GLN A 25 8.29 -4.74 9.20
C GLN A 25 7.84 -3.62 8.29
N THR A 26 8.08 -3.76 6.99
CA THR A 26 7.44 -2.91 6.02
C THR A 26 5.98 -3.00 6.42
N LEU A 27 5.49 -1.98 7.14
CA LEU A 27 4.13 -1.94 7.62
C LEU A 27 3.37 -1.88 6.30
N SER A 28 2.90 -3.04 5.87
CA SER A 28 1.94 -3.10 4.80
C SER A 28 0.80 -2.23 5.29
N ASP A 29 0.64 -1.05 4.69
CA ASP A 29 -0.40 -0.10 5.05
C ASP A 29 -1.75 -0.76 4.76
N CYS A 30 -2.24 -1.56 5.70
CA CYS A 30 -3.51 -2.25 5.60
C CYS A 30 -4.64 -1.23 5.78
N CYS A 31 -5.72 -1.41 5.04
CA CYS A 31 -7.01 -0.81 5.39
C CYS A 31 -7.45 -1.32 6.75
N LEU A 32 -7.65 -0.40 7.69
CA LEU A 32 -8.23 -0.64 9.01
C LEU A 32 -9.73 -0.30 9.04
N THR A 33 -10.20 0.49 8.07
CA THR A 33 -11.58 0.90 7.91
C THR A 33 -11.87 1.15 6.44
N VAL A 34 -13.11 0.91 6.03
CA VAL A 34 -13.60 1.17 4.67
C VAL A 34 -14.59 2.33 4.67
N SER A 35 -14.66 3.08 3.57
CA SER A 35 -15.68 4.10 3.37
C SER A 35 -16.77 3.58 2.43
N GLU A 36 -18.03 3.71 2.83
CA GLU A 36 -19.18 3.44 1.95
C GLU A 36 -19.46 4.58 0.95
N LYS A 37 -18.68 5.67 1.04
CA LYS A 37 -18.85 6.81 0.15
C LYS A 37 -18.40 6.47 -1.26
N LEU A 38 -19.28 6.75 -2.22
CA LEU A 38 -19.00 6.63 -3.65
C LEU A 38 -17.72 7.39 -4.04
N ILE A 39 -16.78 6.67 -4.65
CA ILE A 39 -15.54 7.24 -5.19
C ILE A 39 -15.78 7.64 -6.65
N PRO A 40 -15.56 8.93 -7.03
CA PRO A 40 -15.72 9.35 -8.41
C PRO A 40 -14.75 8.62 -9.35
N LYS A 41 -15.32 7.93 -10.35
CA LYS A 41 -14.63 7.12 -11.36
C LYS A 41 -13.41 7.80 -11.99
N HIS A 42 -13.52 9.09 -12.34
CA HIS A 42 -12.47 9.84 -13.04
C HIS A 42 -11.21 10.12 -12.19
N LEU A 43 -11.30 9.93 -10.86
CA LEU A 43 -10.18 10.11 -9.94
C LEU A 43 -9.31 8.88 -9.83
N VAL A 44 -9.85 7.69 -10.12
CA VAL A 44 -9.21 6.40 -9.88
C VAL A 44 -8.49 5.93 -11.14
N ILE A 45 -7.28 5.39 -10.97
CA ILE A 45 -6.48 4.84 -12.07
C ILE A 45 -6.05 3.40 -11.84
N HIS A 46 -6.04 2.95 -10.60
CA HIS A 46 -5.62 1.60 -10.25
C HIS A 46 -6.37 1.12 -9.01
N TYR A 47 -6.37 -0.18 -8.78
CA TYR A 47 -6.93 -0.77 -7.57
C TYR A 47 -6.10 -1.99 -7.14
N GLN A 48 -6.20 -2.37 -5.88
CA GLN A 48 -5.57 -3.54 -5.29
C GLN A 48 -6.55 -4.21 -4.32
N SER A 49 -6.61 -5.54 -4.34
CA SER A 49 -7.36 -6.31 -3.35
C SER A 49 -6.49 -6.54 -2.11
N GLN A 50 -7.01 -6.16 -0.95
CA GLN A 50 -6.46 -6.56 0.34
C GLN A 50 -7.20 -7.80 0.83
N ILE A 51 -6.45 -8.83 1.20
CA ILE A 51 -6.98 -10.09 1.70
C ILE A 51 -6.51 -10.29 3.14
N ARG A 52 -7.41 -10.66 4.04
CA ARG A 52 -7.14 -10.88 5.46
C ARG A 52 -6.05 -11.93 5.71
N SER A 53 -5.94 -12.94 4.84
CA SER A 53 -4.90 -13.98 4.94
C SER A 53 -3.48 -13.48 4.65
N GLN A 54 -3.30 -12.25 4.15
CA GLN A 54 -1.99 -11.66 3.84
C GLN A 54 -1.41 -10.84 5.01
N GLY A 55 -1.91 -11.05 6.23
CA GLY A 55 -1.44 -10.34 7.43
C GLY A 55 -2.19 -9.04 7.73
N CYS A 56 -3.29 -8.76 7.03
CA CYS A 56 -4.22 -7.69 7.36
C CYS A 56 -5.43 -8.23 8.14
N ASN A 57 -6.08 -7.40 8.96
CA ASN A 57 -7.19 -7.86 9.81
C ASN A 57 -8.56 -7.88 9.10
N MET A 58 -8.67 -7.36 7.88
CA MET A 58 -9.91 -7.29 7.11
C MET A 58 -9.68 -7.36 5.61
N ASP A 59 -10.68 -7.82 4.88
CA ASP A 59 -10.72 -7.75 3.42
C ASP A 59 -11.18 -6.34 2.98
N ALA A 60 -10.52 -5.79 1.97
CA ALA A 60 -10.85 -4.45 1.46
C ALA A 60 -10.44 -4.28 0.00
N MET A 61 -11.12 -3.39 -0.71
CA MET A 61 -10.67 -2.89 -2.01
C MET A 61 -9.93 -1.57 -1.83
N ILE A 62 -8.68 -1.50 -2.28
CA ILE A 62 -7.85 -0.29 -2.22
C ILE A 62 -7.89 0.36 -3.60
N PHE A 63 -8.51 1.53 -3.71
CA PHE A 63 -8.49 2.34 -4.92
C PHE A 63 -7.37 3.38 -4.88
N ILE A 64 -6.61 3.49 -5.95
CA ILE A 64 -5.51 4.44 -6.07
C ILE A 64 -5.90 5.54 -7.05
N THR A 65 -5.84 6.77 -6.55
CA THR A 65 -6.19 7.96 -7.34
C THR A 65 -5.04 8.43 -8.22
N ARG A 66 -5.34 9.28 -9.20
CA ARG A 66 -4.34 9.97 -10.06
C ARG A 66 -3.29 10.75 -9.26
N LYS A 67 -3.61 11.14 -8.03
CA LYS A 67 -2.72 11.85 -7.10
C LYS A 67 -1.95 10.90 -6.17
N GLY A 68 -2.00 9.59 -6.40
CA GLY A 68 -1.33 8.58 -5.57
C GLY A 68 -2.00 8.30 -4.23
N ARG A 69 -3.16 8.89 -3.93
CA ARG A 69 -3.90 8.60 -2.69
C ARG A 69 -4.56 7.24 -2.77
N LYS A 70 -4.41 6.44 -1.71
CA LYS A 70 -5.09 5.15 -1.50
C LYS A 70 -6.41 5.39 -0.75
N LEU A 71 -7.50 4.80 -1.22
CA LEU A 71 -8.84 4.90 -0.65
C LEU A 71 -9.37 3.49 -0.39
N CYS A 72 -9.77 3.20 0.84
CA CYS A 72 -10.31 1.90 1.24
C CYS A 72 -11.83 1.83 1.01
N ALA A 73 -12.28 0.77 0.34
CA ALA A 73 -13.66 0.53 -0.02
C ALA A 73 -14.10 -0.90 0.35
N PRO A 74 -15.40 -1.13 0.63
CA PRO A 74 -15.93 -2.46 0.94
C PRO A 74 -15.92 -3.39 -0.27
N ILE A 75 -15.68 -4.69 -0.08
CA ILE A 75 -15.60 -5.66 -1.19
C ILE A 75 -16.97 -6.01 -1.82
N ASP A 76 -18.06 -5.88 -1.06
CA ASP A 76 -19.39 -6.43 -1.43
C ASP A 76 -20.41 -5.35 -1.84
N THR A 77 -19.98 -4.36 -2.64
CA THR A 77 -20.89 -3.29 -3.10
C THR A 77 -20.91 -3.15 -4.62
N ALA A 78 -22.11 -2.88 -5.17
CA ALA A 78 -22.32 -2.77 -6.61
C ALA A 78 -21.45 -1.67 -7.25
N TRP A 79 -21.28 -0.54 -6.56
CA TRP A 79 -20.48 0.58 -7.07
C TRP A 79 -18.98 0.26 -7.09
N VAL A 80 -18.48 -0.57 -6.17
CA VAL A 80 -17.08 -1.04 -6.19
C VAL A 80 -16.82 -1.94 -7.38
N SER A 81 -17.73 -2.87 -7.67
CA SER A 81 -17.64 -3.71 -8.86
C SER A 81 -17.66 -2.87 -10.15
N GLU A 82 -18.53 -1.87 -10.22
CA GLU A 82 -18.58 -0.96 -11.37
C GLU A 82 -17.29 -0.13 -11.52
N LEU A 83 -16.72 0.31 -10.40
CA LEU A 83 -15.46 1.06 -10.39
C LEU A 83 -14.27 0.20 -10.83
N VAL A 84 -14.22 -1.07 -10.39
CA VAL A 84 -13.23 -2.06 -10.86
C VAL A 84 -13.31 -2.22 -12.39
N LYS A 85 -14.52 -2.47 -12.92
CA LYS A 85 -14.74 -2.60 -14.38
C LYS A 85 -14.28 -1.35 -15.15
N HIS A 86 -14.53 -0.17 -14.60
CA HIS A 86 -14.06 1.08 -15.20
C HIS A 86 -12.53 1.15 -15.23
N VAL A 87 -11.85 0.79 -14.14
CA VAL A 87 -10.38 0.77 -14.07
C VAL A 87 -9.79 -0.29 -15.00
N ASP A 88 -10.42 -1.46 -15.14
CA ASP A 88 -9.99 -2.50 -16.09
C ASP A 88 -10.06 -2.02 -17.54
N HIS A 89 -11.17 -1.38 -17.91
CA HIS A 89 -11.33 -0.80 -19.24
C HIS A 89 -10.30 0.32 -19.50
N PHE A 90 -10.09 1.20 -18.52
CA PHE A 90 -9.05 2.23 -18.60
C PHE A 90 -7.66 1.63 -18.78
N THR A 91 -7.33 0.58 -18.00
CA THR A 91 -6.04 -0.12 -18.07
C THR A 91 -5.84 -0.77 -19.43
N LYS A 92 -6.87 -1.41 -20.00
CA LYS A 92 -6.83 -1.98 -21.36
C LYS A 92 -6.49 -0.92 -22.40
N LYS A 93 -7.19 0.22 -22.38
CA LYS A 93 -6.92 1.34 -23.29
C LYS A 93 -5.49 1.88 -23.14
N CYS A 94 -4.99 1.98 -21.92
CA CYS A 94 -3.59 2.37 -21.69
C CYS A 94 -2.60 1.35 -22.26
N LYS A 95 -2.85 0.05 -22.10
CA LYS A 95 -2.03 -1.01 -22.70
C LYS A 95 -1.99 -0.92 -24.22
N GLU A 96 -3.15 -0.74 -24.87
CA GLU A 96 -3.28 -0.57 -26.33
C GLU A 96 -2.48 0.64 -26.84
N SER A 97 -2.48 1.74 -26.08
CA SER A 97 -1.66 2.92 -26.40
C SER A 97 -0.18 2.80 -26.05
N SER A 98 0.29 1.63 -25.59
CA SER A 98 1.64 1.43 -25.04
C SER A 98 1.99 2.41 -23.91
N PHE A 99 0.99 2.72 -23.08
CA PHE A 99 1.04 3.68 -21.98
C PHE A 99 1.42 5.12 -22.37
N LYS A 100 1.05 5.54 -23.58
CA LYS A 100 1.25 6.92 -24.05
C LYS A 100 0.27 7.88 -23.36
N GLY A 101 0.78 9.03 -22.95
CA GLY A 101 0.00 10.11 -22.33
C GLY A 101 -0.06 10.07 -20.81
N LYS A 102 -0.25 11.25 -20.19
CA LYS A 102 -0.08 11.48 -18.74
C LYS A 102 -0.77 10.45 -17.82
N PRO A 103 -2.10 10.19 -17.91
CA PRO A 103 -2.72 9.26 -16.96
C PRO A 103 -2.24 7.81 -17.13
N CYS A 104 -1.86 7.41 -18.34
CA CYS A 104 -1.33 6.07 -18.60
C CYS A 104 0.13 5.92 -18.15
N THR A 105 0.94 6.97 -18.25
CA THR A 105 2.32 6.93 -17.72
C THR A 105 2.35 6.75 -16.20
N ILE A 106 1.42 7.40 -15.48
CA ILE A 106 1.28 7.21 -14.02
C ILE A 106 0.82 5.78 -13.69
N LEU A 107 -0.13 5.23 -14.45
CA LEU A 107 -0.53 3.83 -14.29
C LEU A 107 0.65 2.88 -14.54
N LYS A 108 1.47 3.15 -15.56
CA LYS A 108 2.65 2.33 -15.89
C LYS A 108 3.62 2.22 -14.70
N SER A 109 3.92 3.33 -14.04
CA SER A 109 4.82 3.35 -12.87
C SER A 109 4.25 2.67 -11.62
N MET A 110 2.95 2.32 -11.61
CA MET A 110 2.34 1.54 -10.52
C MET A 110 2.35 0.05 -10.80
N LEU A 111 2.44 -0.35 -12.08
CA LEU A 111 2.37 -1.75 -12.52
C LEU A 111 3.76 -2.40 -12.72
N PHE A 112 4.78 -1.59 -13.02
CA PHE A 112 6.15 -1.98 -13.33
C PHE A 112 7.14 -1.09 -12.56
#